data_AF-A0A6G4ZTL8-F1
#
_entry.id   AF-A0A6G4ZTL8-F1
#
_cell.length_a   1.000
_cell.length_b   1.000
_cell.length_c   1.000
_cell.angle_alpha   90.00
_cell.angle_beta   90.00
_cell.angle_gamma   90.00
#
_symmetry.space_group_name_H-M   'P 1'
#
loop_
_entity.id
_entity.type
_entity.pdbx_description
1 polymer ?
#
loop_
_entity_poly.entity_id
_entity_poly.type
_entity_poly.pdbx_seq_one_letter_code
_entity_poly.pdbx_strand_id
1 'polypeptide(L)'
;MEDDIDVVRDPTIIPNLIDQLDALIGYDGWDILFTDKDTKGKNGNYVPCIGYAKRPNFKPINPQQYFFKEVISDNFRRIGARYGTYSMIIRRSGIEKILNFFLKHQVFLPYDMEFYLPDKIKIYAIQDDVVSTIPGTLSDNGRPRYLNKK
;
A
#
# COMPACT_ATOMS: atom_id res chain seq x y z
N MET A 1 3.53 -9.02 -5.30
CA MET A 1 4.31 -8.16 -6.21
C MET A 1 3.61 -8.20 -7.55
N GLU A 2 3.38 -7.03 -8.13
CA GLU A 2 2.98 -6.87 -9.52
C GLU A 2 4.20 -7.14 -10.44
N ASP A 3 3.96 -7.28 -11.75
CA ASP A 3 4.97 -7.67 -12.75
C ASP A 3 5.72 -6.47 -13.37
N ASP A 4 5.23 -5.25 -13.19
CA ASP A 4 5.78 -4.00 -13.74
C ASP A 4 6.65 -3.22 -12.74
N ILE A 5 7.46 -3.97 -11.98
CA ILE A 5 8.33 -3.47 -10.92
C ILE A 5 9.81 -3.41 -11.32
N ASP A 6 10.55 -2.52 -10.68
CA ASP A 6 12.01 -2.43 -10.71
C ASP A 6 12.60 -2.94 -9.39
N VAL A 7 13.65 -3.75 -9.44
CA VAL A 7 14.34 -4.28 -8.25
C VAL A 7 15.54 -3.40 -7.97
N VAL A 8 15.37 -2.47 -7.03
CA VAL A 8 16.34 -1.40 -6.73
C VAL A 8 17.42 -1.87 -5.75
N ARG A 9 17.12 -2.90 -4.95
CA ARG A 9 18.04 -3.53 -3.98
C ARG A 9 17.86 -5.04 -3.99
N ASP A 10 18.81 -5.75 -3.38
CA ASP A 10 18.71 -7.19 -3.20
C ASP A 10 17.42 -7.59 -2.46
N PRO A 11 16.48 -8.33 -3.08
CA PRO A 11 15.23 -8.72 -2.46
C PRO A 11 15.40 -9.73 -1.33
N THR A 12 16.57 -10.38 -1.21
CA THR A 12 16.86 -11.32 -0.11
C THR A 12 16.94 -10.62 1.26
N ILE A 13 16.94 -9.29 1.31
CA ILE A 13 16.87 -8.53 2.57
C ILE A 13 15.45 -8.44 3.14
N ILE A 14 14.42 -8.77 2.36
CA ILE A 14 13.01 -8.65 2.79
C ILE A 14 12.71 -9.48 4.05
N PRO A 15 13.12 -10.76 4.17
CA PRO A 15 12.99 -11.51 5.42
C PRO A 15 13.59 -10.79 6.63
N ASN A 16 14.79 -10.21 6.49
CA ASN A 16 15.43 -9.46 7.57
C ASN A 16 14.63 -8.20 7.95
N LEU A 17 14.00 -7.53 6.97
CA LEU A 17 13.13 -6.39 7.24
C LEU A 17 11.85 -6.80 8.00
N ILE A 18 11.30 -7.98 7.69
CA ILE A 18 10.18 -8.54 8.46
C ILE A 18 10.58 -8.80 9.91
N ASP A 19 11.73 -9.47 10.12
CA ASP A 19 12.23 -9.78 11.46
C ASP A 19 12.52 -8.51 12.26
N GLN A 20 13.08 -7.47 11.63
CA GLN A 20 13.31 -6.17 12.26
C GLN A 20 12.00 -5.49 12.66
N LEU A 21 10.98 -5.52 11.78
CA LEU A 21 9.69 -4.94 12.09
C LEU A 21 9.02 -5.70 13.25
N ASP A 22 9.11 -7.03 13.26
CA ASP A 22 8.59 -7.86 14.35
C ASP A 22 9.27 -7.56 15.68
N ALA A 23 10.59 -7.37 15.69
CA ALA A 23 11.31 -6.97 16.88
C ALA A 23 10.91 -5.57 17.38
N LEU A 24 10.57 -4.65 16.46
CA LEU A 24 10.26 -3.26 16.78
C LEU A 24 8.84 -3.08 17.36
N ILE A 25 7.85 -3.76 16.80
CA ILE A 25 6.42 -3.53 17.13
C ILE A 25 5.68 -4.80 17.56
N GLY A 26 6.35 -5.94 17.59
CA GLY A 26 5.79 -7.25 17.92
C GLY A 26 5.22 -7.99 16.70
N TYR A 27 5.19 -9.32 16.80
CA TYR A 27 4.66 -10.20 15.75
C TYR A 27 3.16 -9.98 15.44
N ASP A 28 2.34 -9.48 16.37
CA ASP A 28 0.95 -9.08 16.07
C ASP A 28 0.80 -7.55 15.92
N GLY A 29 1.94 -6.87 15.74
CA GLY A 29 2.07 -5.43 15.67
C GLY A 29 1.68 -4.83 14.33
N TRP A 30 1.65 -5.60 13.24
CA TRP A 30 1.37 -5.11 11.89
C TRP A 30 0.54 -6.07 11.05
N ASP A 31 -0.12 -5.54 10.01
CA ASP A 31 -0.95 -6.30 9.09
C ASP A 31 -0.44 -6.25 7.65
N ILE A 32 0.06 -5.08 7.22
CA ILE A 32 0.59 -4.84 5.87
C ILE A 32 1.96 -4.18 5.98
N LEU A 33 2.93 -4.68 5.21
CA LEU A 33 4.25 -4.08 5.01
C LEU A 33 4.46 -3.85 3.51
N PHE A 34 4.59 -2.59 3.12
CA PHE A 34 5.05 -2.20 1.79
C PHE A 34 6.57 -2.29 1.70
N THR A 35 7.08 -2.93 0.64
CA THR A 35 8.54 -3.07 0.41
C THR A 35 9.11 -1.95 -0.45
N ASP A 36 8.38 -0.83 -0.49
CA ASP A 36 8.68 0.40 -1.17
C ASP A 36 8.08 1.57 -0.36
N LYS A 37 8.58 2.78 -0.61
CA LYS A 37 8.22 3.95 0.17
C LYS A 37 6.80 4.40 -0.14
N ASP A 38 6.58 4.82 -1.38
CA ASP A 38 5.31 5.32 -1.91
C ASP A 38 5.28 4.98 -3.42
N THR A 39 4.12 5.10 -4.05
CA THR A 39 4.00 4.92 -5.51
C THR A 39 4.69 6.06 -6.24
N LYS A 40 5.42 5.78 -7.33
CA LYS A 40 6.04 6.83 -8.15
C LYS A 40 5.10 7.28 -9.27
N GLY A 41 5.06 8.60 -9.48
CA GLY A 41 4.37 9.20 -10.62
C GLY A 41 5.17 9.05 -11.91
N LYS A 42 4.62 9.58 -13.02
CA LYS A 42 5.26 9.52 -14.36
C LYS A 42 6.65 10.15 -14.42
N ASN A 43 6.94 11.10 -13.52
CA ASN A 43 8.23 11.77 -13.42
C ASN A 43 9.20 11.08 -12.43
N GLY A 44 8.83 9.91 -11.89
CA GLY A 44 9.63 9.17 -10.90
C GLY A 44 9.51 9.68 -9.47
N ASN A 45 8.79 10.78 -9.22
CA ASN A 45 8.61 11.32 -7.87
C ASN A 45 7.57 10.51 -7.08
N TYR A 46 7.80 10.33 -5.78
CA TYR A 46 6.84 9.70 -4.89
C TYR A 46 5.54 10.51 -4.79
N VAL A 47 4.41 9.81 -4.87
CA VAL A 47 3.07 10.36 -4.78
C VAL A 47 2.44 9.87 -3.48
N PRO A 48 2.33 10.74 -2.45
CA PRO A 48 1.66 10.37 -1.21
C PRO A 48 0.16 10.17 -1.46
N CYS A 49 -0.44 9.21 -0.75
CA CYS A 49 -1.89 9.11 -0.69
C CYS A 49 -2.46 10.31 0.06
N ILE A 50 -3.34 11.09 -0.58
CA ILE A 50 -3.95 12.30 0.01
C ILE A 50 -5.48 12.34 -0.16
N GLY A 51 -6.05 11.31 -0.78
CA GLY A 51 -7.44 11.31 -1.20
C GLY A 51 -8.02 9.91 -1.18
N TYR A 52 -9.34 9.87 -1.12
CA TYR A 52 -10.11 8.64 -1.04
C TYR A 52 -11.36 8.73 -1.90
N ALA A 53 -11.80 7.57 -2.40
CA ALA A 53 -13.09 7.46 -3.05
C ALA A 53 -14.19 7.24 -2.00
N LYS A 54 -15.34 7.90 -2.19
CA LYS A 54 -16.50 7.71 -1.32
C LYS A 54 -17.16 6.37 -1.64
N ARG A 55 -17.58 5.68 -0.57
CA ARG A 55 -18.28 4.40 -0.63
C ARG A 55 -19.66 4.53 0.02
N PRO A 56 -20.78 4.27 -0.68
CA PRO A 56 -22.13 4.55 -0.14
C PRO A 56 -22.49 3.74 1.12
N ASN A 57 -22.02 2.50 1.19
CA ASN A 57 -22.38 1.49 2.20
C ASN A 57 -21.27 1.25 3.24
N PHE A 58 -20.31 2.17 3.34
CA PHE A 58 -19.28 2.15 4.38
C PHE A 58 -18.82 3.57 4.68
N LYS A 59 -18.78 3.91 5.96
CA LYS A 59 -18.23 5.17 6.44
C LYS A 59 -16.93 4.87 7.20
N PRO A 60 -15.76 4.87 6.54
CA PRO A 60 -14.51 4.94 7.27
C PRO A 60 -14.38 6.36 7.83
N ILE A 61 -14.28 6.44 9.15
CA ILE A 61 -14.13 7.67 9.93
C ILE A 61 -12.64 8.02 9.95
N ASN A 62 -12.32 9.29 9.67
CA ASN A 62 -11.03 9.98 9.79
C ASN A 62 -10.28 10.22 8.47
N PRO A 63 -10.62 11.30 7.71
CA PRO A 63 -9.80 11.80 6.60
C PRO A 63 -8.31 11.95 6.93
N GLN A 64 -7.97 12.14 8.21
CA GLN A 64 -6.61 12.26 8.69
C GLN A 64 -5.81 10.96 8.53
N GLN A 65 -6.46 9.78 8.40
CA GLN A 65 -5.77 8.52 8.11
C GLN A 65 -4.96 8.60 6.81
N TYR A 66 -5.47 9.27 5.78
CA TYR A 66 -4.76 9.39 4.49
C TYR A 66 -3.49 10.22 4.62
N PHE A 67 -3.48 11.19 5.53
CA PHE A 67 -2.32 12.03 5.80
C PHE A 67 -1.38 11.47 6.87
N PHE A 68 -1.80 10.40 7.57
CA PHE A 68 -1.04 9.84 8.68
C PHE A 68 0.24 9.16 8.19
N LYS A 69 1.38 9.68 8.64
CA LYS A 69 2.72 9.15 8.43
C LYS A 69 3.55 9.40 9.68
N GLU A 70 4.12 8.34 10.25
CA GLU A 70 4.95 8.40 11.44
C GLU A 70 6.21 7.57 11.21
N VAL A 71 7.38 8.19 11.30
CA VAL A 71 8.66 7.46 11.27
C VAL A 71 8.84 6.76 12.61
N ILE A 72 9.03 5.44 12.59
CA ILE A 72 9.18 4.62 13.81
C ILE A 72 10.60 4.08 13.98
N SER A 73 11.39 4.09 12.91
CA SER A 73 12.83 3.75 12.90
C SER A 73 13.44 4.19 11.57
N ASP A 74 14.76 4.06 11.42
CA ASP A 74 15.46 4.38 10.17
C ASP A 74 14.91 3.62 8.97
N ASN A 75 14.49 2.36 9.17
CA ASN A 75 14.00 1.52 8.07
C ASN A 75 12.48 1.61 7.86
N PHE A 76 11.70 2.02 8.87
CA PHE A 76 10.25 1.88 8.84
C PHE A 76 9.50 3.17 9.17
N ARG A 77 8.36 3.32 8.50
CA ARG A 77 7.32 4.28 8.86
C ARG A 77 5.96 3.60 8.92
N ARG A 78 5.13 4.03 9.86
CA ARG A 78 3.71 3.69 9.91
C ARG A 78 2.94 4.65 9.02
N ILE A 79 1.99 4.12 8.26
CA ILE A 79 1.14 4.91 7.36
C ILE A 79 -0.32 4.55 7.57
N GLY A 80 -1.23 5.46 7.20
CA GLY A 80 -2.66 5.16 7.25
C GLY A 80 -3.25 4.70 5.91
N ALA A 81 -2.65 5.10 4.79
CA ALA A 81 -3.04 4.65 3.45
C ALA A 81 -1.88 4.83 2.45
N ARG A 82 -1.97 4.14 1.31
CA ARG A 82 -1.06 4.25 0.17
C ARG A 82 -1.85 4.01 -1.13
N TYR A 83 -1.48 4.66 -2.22
CA TYR A 83 -1.96 4.29 -3.55
C TYR A 83 -1.25 3.05 -4.06
N GLY A 84 -1.99 2.16 -4.72
CA GLY A 84 -1.45 0.99 -5.41
C GLY A 84 -0.97 -0.12 -4.48
N THR A 85 -0.80 -1.30 -5.08
CA THR A 85 -0.48 -2.57 -4.39
C THR A 85 0.73 -3.28 -4.99
N TYR A 86 1.59 -2.53 -5.70
CA TYR A 86 2.71 -3.03 -6.49
C TYR A 86 3.63 -3.98 -5.72
N SER A 87 4.02 -3.61 -4.50
CA SER A 87 4.85 -4.47 -3.67
C SER A 87 4.52 -4.38 -2.19
N MET A 88 3.86 -5.42 -1.68
CA MET A 88 3.50 -5.53 -0.27
C MET A 88 3.49 -6.98 0.21
N ILE A 89 3.59 -7.11 1.52
CA ILE A 89 3.43 -8.33 2.29
C ILE A 89 2.24 -8.14 3.20
N ILE A 90 1.34 -9.11 3.22
CA ILE A 90 0.16 -9.09 4.10
C ILE A 90 0.26 -10.26 5.05
N ARG A 91 0.18 -9.99 6.36
CA ARG A 91 0.04 -11.04 7.36
C ARG A 91 -1.31 -11.73 7.26
N ARG A 92 -1.40 -12.95 7.80
CA ARG A 92 -2.68 -13.67 7.92
C ARG A 92 -3.74 -12.85 8.67
N SER A 93 -3.35 -12.11 9.72
CA SER A 93 -4.24 -11.18 10.44
C SER A 93 -4.77 -10.06 9.54
N GLY A 94 -3.91 -9.50 8.67
CA GLY A 94 -4.30 -8.50 7.69
C GLY A 94 -5.27 -9.06 6.65
N ILE A 95 -4.96 -10.25 6.12
CA ILE A 95 -5.84 -10.97 5.18
C ILE A 95 -7.21 -11.19 5.81
N GLU A 96 -7.27 -11.67 7.05
CA GLU A 96 -8.52 -11.90 7.76
C GLU A 96 -9.35 -10.61 7.93
N LYS A 97 -8.72 -9.50 8.34
CA LYS A 97 -9.39 -8.19 8.48
C LYS A 97 -9.97 -7.71 7.15
N ILE A 98 -9.19 -7.82 6.07
CA ILE A 98 -9.58 -7.43 4.72
C ILE A 98 -10.74 -8.31 4.21
N LEU A 99 -10.65 -9.63 4.39
CA LEU A 99 -11.70 -10.56 4.00
C LEU A 99 -13.00 -10.31 4.79
N ASN A 100 -12.90 -10.15 6.10
CA ASN A 100 -14.06 -9.84 6.95
C ASN A 100 -14.74 -8.53 6.54
N PHE A 101 -13.93 -7.52 6.16
CA PHE A 101 -14.44 -6.28 5.60
C PHE A 101 -15.24 -6.54 4.32
N PHE A 102 -14.67 -7.25 3.33
CA PHE A 102 -15.36 -7.53 2.07
C PHE A 102 -16.57 -8.46 2.23
N LEU A 103 -16.56 -9.40 3.16
CA LEU A 103 -17.73 -10.25 3.43
C LEU A 103 -18.91 -9.44 3.99
N LYS A 104 -18.61 -8.46 4.86
CA LYS A 104 -19.63 -7.59 5.46
C LYS A 104 -20.13 -6.52 4.49
N HIS A 105 -19.22 -5.94 3.73
CA HIS A 105 -19.47 -4.72 2.98
C HIS A 105 -19.59 -4.96 1.47
N GLN A 106 -19.24 -6.15 0.97
CA GLN A 106 -19.02 -6.48 -0.44
C GLN A 106 -17.85 -5.71 -1.04
N VAL A 107 -17.36 -6.11 -2.21
CA VAL A 107 -16.39 -5.29 -2.96
C VAL A 107 -17.15 -4.17 -3.65
N PHE A 108 -16.66 -2.93 -3.57
CA PHE A 108 -17.32 -1.77 -4.22
C PHE A 108 -16.35 -0.92 -5.03
N LEU A 109 -15.13 -0.74 -4.53
CA LEU A 109 -14.04 -0.06 -5.23
C LEU A 109 -12.96 -1.08 -5.61
N PRO A 110 -12.00 -0.70 -6.47
CA PRO A 110 -10.79 -1.49 -6.66
C PRO A 110 -10.12 -1.85 -5.34
N TYR A 111 -9.52 -3.04 -5.27
CA TYR A 111 -8.91 -3.58 -4.06
C TYR A 111 -7.87 -2.63 -3.43
N ASP A 112 -7.07 -1.97 -4.27
CA ASP A 112 -6.04 -0.99 -3.89
C ASP A 112 -6.61 0.31 -3.28
N MET A 113 -7.93 0.50 -3.37
CA MET A 113 -8.67 1.60 -2.73
C MET A 113 -9.46 1.13 -1.49
N GLU A 114 -9.46 -0.16 -1.16
CA GLU A 114 -10.26 -0.72 -0.06
C GLU A 114 -9.43 -1.45 1.01
N PHE A 115 -8.21 -1.91 0.74
CA PHE A 115 -7.44 -2.71 1.71
C PHE A 115 -7.11 -1.96 3.02
N TYR A 116 -7.07 -0.64 3.01
CA TYR A 116 -6.78 0.19 4.19
C TYR A 116 -8.03 0.58 4.99
N LEU A 117 -9.22 0.16 4.54
CA LEU A 117 -10.51 0.47 5.14
C LEU A 117 -10.90 -0.38 6.37
N PRO A 118 -10.49 -1.65 6.53
CA PRO A 118 -10.83 -2.43 7.71
C PRO A 118 -10.40 -1.72 9.00
N ASP A 119 -11.27 -1.71 10.01
CA ASP A 119 -10.97 -1.09 11.29
C ASP A 119 -9.69 -1.65 11.91
N LYS A 120 -8.83 -0.75 12.42
CA LYS A 120 -7.58 -1.09 13.10
C LYS A 120 -6.59 -1.88 12.24
N ILE A 121 -6.68 -1.78 10.92
CA ILE A 121 -5.61 -2.27 10.04
C ILE A 121 -4.34 -1.45 10.29
N LYS A 122 -3.21 -2.14 10.47
CA LYS A 122 -1.92 -1.54 10.81
C LYS A 122 -0.99 -1.67 9.62
N ILE A 123 -0.67 -0.54 9.00
CA ILE A 123 0.04 -0.47 7.73
C ILE A 123 1.39 0.19 7.95
N TYR A 124 2.43 -0.44 7.41
CA TYR A 124 3.80 0.02 7.46
C TYR A 124 4.41 0.04 6.07
N ALA A 125 5.40 0.90 5.87
CA ALA A 125 6.20 0.96 4.67
C ALA A 125 7.66 1.12 5.05
N ILE A 126 8.55 0.59 4.22
CA ILE A 126 9.98 0.85 4.37
C ILE A 126 10.30 2.28 3.91
N GLN A 127 11.41 2.85 4.39
CA GLN A 127 11.82 4.20 4.01
C GLN A 127 12.59 4.25 2.68
N ASP A 128 13.27 3.15 2.33
CA ASP A 128 14.11 3.00 1.14
C ASP A 128 13.68 1.79 0.32
N ASP A 129 13.26 2.02 -0.92
CA ASP A 129 12.75 1.01 -1.85
C ASP A 129 13.68 -0.20 -1.99
N VAL A 130 13.13 -1.41 -1.76
CA VAL A 130 13.77 -2.66 -2.22
C VAL A 130 13.32 -2.96 -3.64
N VAL A 131 12.03 -2.77 -3.86
CA VAL A 131 11.37 -2.83 -5.15
C VAL A 131 10.69 -1.49 -5.36
N SER A 132 10.49 -1.07 -6.61
CA SER A 132 9.83 0.19 -6.91
C SER A 132 8.97 0.08 -8.17
N THR A 133 8.01 0.97 -8.34
CA THR A 133 7.25 1.09 -9.58
C THR A 133 8.12 1.70 -10.67
N ILE A 134 8.15 1.10 -11.87
CA ILE A 134 8.85 1.69 -13.02
C ILE A 134 8.09 2.94 -13.50
N PRO A 135 8.70 4.14 -13.50
CA PRO A 135 7.99 5.35 -13.94
C PRO A 135 7.57 5.27 -15.40
N GLY A 136 6.29 5.55 -15.67
CA GLY A 136 5.78 5.61 -17.04
C GLY A 136 5.50 4.26 -17.69
N THR A 137 5.51 3.15 -16.93
CA THR A 137 4.94 1.89 -17.40
C THR A 137 3.49 2.06 -17.81
N LEU A 138 3.08 1.25 -18.79
CA LEU A 138 1.71 1.16 -19.22
C LEU A 138 0.87 0.52 -18.11
N SER A 139 0.39 1.36 -17.21
CA SER A 139 -0.61 1.01 -16.20
C SER A 139 -2.01 1.28 -16.75
N ASP A 140 -2.99 0.49 -16.29
CA ASP A 140 -4.42 0.69 -16.56
C ASP A 140 -4.95 2.04 -16.03
N ASN A 141 -4.13 2.79 -15.29
CA ASN A 141 -4.37 4.17 -14.87
C ASN A 141 -4.25 5.22 -16.01
N GLY A 142 -4.01 4.78 -17.25
CA GLY A 142 -3.93 5.63 -18.44
C GLY A 142 -5.29 6.07 -19.01
N ARG A 143 -5.28 7.03 -19.95
CA ARG A 143 -6.49 7.36 -20.72
C ARG A 143 -6.94 6.16 -21.56
N PRO A 144 -8.25 5.94 -21.77
CA PRO A 144 -8.72 4.86 -22.62
C PRO A 144 -8.11 4.98 -24.03
N ARG A 145 -7.42 3.93 -24.48
CA ARG A 145 -6.69 3.96 -25.78
C ARG A 145 -7.61 4.21 -26.98
N TYR A 146 -8.90 3.88 -26.89
CA TYR A 146 -9.87 4.13 -27.96
C TYR A 146 -10.19 5.63 -28.16
N LEU A 147 -9.84 6.50 -27.21
CA LEU A 147 -9.95 7.95 -27.35
C LEU A 147 -8.74 8.57 -28.08
N ASN A 148 -7.64 7.83 -28.22
CA ASN A 148 -6.50 8.24 -29.04
C ASN A 148 -6.79 7.88 -30.51
N LYS A 149 -7.82 8.50 -31.10
CA LYS A 149 -7.98 8.50 -32.57
C LYS A 149 -6.90 9.43 -33.14
N LYS A 150 -5.99 8.87 -33.93
CA LYS A 150 -5.18 9.65 -34.87
C LYS A 150 -6.06 10.26 -35.94
#